data_AF-A0A133VS85-F1
#
_entry.id   AF-A0A133VS85-F1
#
_cell.length_a   1.000
_cell.length_b   1.000
_cell.length_c   1.000
_cell.angle_alpha   90.00
_cell.angle_beta   90.00
_cell.angle_gamma   90.00
#
_symmetry.space_group_name_H-M   'P 1'
#
loop_
_entity.id
_entity.type
_entity.pdbx_description
1 polymer ?
#
loop_
_entity_poly.entity_id
_entity_poly.type
_entity_poly.pdbx_seq_one_letter_code
_entity_poly.pdbx_strand_id
1 'polypeptide(L)'
;MEGGLFVTLYDEKTLKLYLENGVYGQHMPPEMGEPSSYSNHYRVLGDYACCRKNNHVFFFLKRKIVYAGQILGSRDHGSFYLNGGMSPMGREANAPLVWDESKREIYESTEDPGLFKVKVRNGKVTRCQPFLIRFEDNLDLAGDYIISDQFYFKLGEYPYPLPSNSISGMGFCTLTPGETNTLLELLENEPEGSVSPISDEDVELEDEPIPYSPKYGIENATEATTESHLEASVIANPKLLLENMHPGSAVICRQVPISPFKPRQMDRADMCYYGEMALRNGTIPDTVIELKVNKAGKQEALQVERYLKWLHKRLGDEAKSIEVYVFAPGFKRTFPQNISDKFQDQIQKVKF
;
A
#
# COMPACT_ATOMS: atom_id res chain seq x y z
N MET A 1 9.20 8.34 -12.56
CA MET A 1 8.51 8.79 -11.33
C MET A 1 8.60 7.67 -10.33
N GLU A 2 8.89 8.01 -9.07
CA GLU A 2 9.08 7.02 -8.01
C GLU A 2 7.95 7.20 -6.98
N GLY A 3 7.45 6.08 -6.48
CA GLY A 3 6.43 6.06 -5.44
C GLY A 3 7.07 5.89 -4.07
N GLY A 4 6.24 5.97 -3.04
CA GLY A 4 6.70 5.79 -1.67
C GLY A 4 5.77 4.92 -0.85
N LEU A 5 6.27 4.42 0.26
CA LEU A 5 5.52 3.83 1.35
C LEU A 5 5.70 4.68 2.59
N PHE A 6 4.60 4.95 3.27
CA PHE A 6 4.59 5.71 4.52
C PHE A 6 4.06 4.83 5.63
N VAL A 7 4.94 4.42 6.54
CA VAL A 7 4.71 3.33 7.50
C VAL A 7 4.74 3.90 8.92
N THR A 8 3.70 3.67 9.71
CA THR A 8 3.69 4.10 11.12
C THR A 8 4.36 3.08 12.01
N LEU A 9 5.37 3.51 12.77
CA LEU A 9 6.05 2.71 13.78
C LEU A 9 5.61 3.10 15.20
N TYR A 10 5.86 2.20 16.17
CA TYR A 10 5.40 2.33 17.54
C TYR A 10 6.49 2.75 18.54
N ASP A 11 7.77 2.46 18.26
CA ASP A 11 8.89 2.88 19.09
C ASP A 11 10.22 3.06 18.31
N GLU A 12 11.20 3.64 19.00
CA GLU A 12 12.51 3.97 18.45
C GLU A 12 13.43 2.75 18.32
N LYS A 13 13.28 1.73 19.17
CA LYS A 13 14.08 0.49 19.07
C LYS A 13 13.78 -0.23 17.76
N THR A 14 12.49 -0.33 17.44
CA THR A 14 11.99 -0.92 16.21
C THR A 14 12.43 -0.13 14.98
N LEU A 15 12.42 1.20 15.04
CA LEU A 15 12.96 2.04 13.98
C LEU A 15 14.44 1.72 13.72
N LYS A 16 15.27 1.67 14.76
CA LYS A 16 16.70 1.38 14.64
C LYS A 16 16.94 -0.02 14.09
N LEU A 17 16.23 -1.02 14.62
CA LEU A 17 16.29 -2.40 14.14
C LEU A 17 16.01 -2.51 12.64
N TYR A 18 14.97 -1.84 12.16
CA TYR A 18 14.59 -1.86 10.74
C TYR A 18 15.56 -1.08 9.85
N LEU A 19 16.08 0.05 10.32
CA LEU A 19 17.11 0.80 9.58
C LEU A 19 18.42 0.01 9.48
N GLU A 20 18.87 -0.62 10.58
CA GLU A 20 20.11 -1.40 10.60
C GLU A 20 20.08 -2.58 9.64
N ASN A 21 18.96 -3.29 9.61
CA ASN A 21 18.82 -4.54 8.86
C ASN A 21 18.27 -4.34 7.44
N GLY A 22 17.77 -3.15 7.09
CA GLY A 22 17.13 -2.91 5.80
C GLY A 22 15.85 -3.74 5.62
N VAL A 23 15.10 -3.99 6.69
CA VAL A 23 13.93 -4.89 6.72
C VAL A 23 12.76 -4.23 7.43
N TYR A 24 11.54 -4.46 6.94
CA TYR A 24 10.30 -4.12 7.62
C TYR A 24 9.30 -5.27 7.57
N GLY A 25 8.70 -5.61 8.73
CA GLY A 25 7.62 -6.59 8.85
C GLY A 25 6.47 -6.06 9.71
N GLN A 26 5.24 -5.99 9.17
CA GLN A 26 4.07 -5.59 9.94
C GLN A 26 3.58 -6.73 10.83
N HIS A 27 3.23 -6.42 12.08
CA HIS A 27 2.60 -7.39 12.98
C HIS A 27 1.19 -7.75 12.48
N MET A 28 0.98 -9.04 12.19
CA MET A 28 -0.29 -9.59 11.74
C MET A 28 -0.74 -10.75 12.62
N PRO A 29 -2.05 -11.01 12.77
CA PRO A 29 -2.50 -12.32 13.26
C PRO A 29 -2.00 -13.46 12.34
N PRO A 30 -1.62 -14.62 12.88
CA PRO A 30 -1.30 -15.79 12.06
C PRO A 30 -2.54 -16.32 11.35
N GLU A 31 -2.40 -16.74 10.10
CA GLU A 31 -3.48 -17.24 9.24
C GLU A 31 -3.18 -18.66 8.79
N MET A 32 -3.62 -19.65 9.58
CA MET A 32 -3.32 -21.08 9.38
C MET A 32 -4.20 -21.77 8.33
N GLY A 33 -5.32 -21.16 7.95
CA GLY A 33 -6.25 -21.65 6.95
C GLY A 33 -6.50 -20.63 5.85
N GLU A 34 -7.63 -20.79 5.15
CA GLU A 34 -8.12 -19.77 4.22
C GLU A 34 -8.55 -18.51 4.99
N PRO A 35 -8.04 -17.31 4.66
CA PRO A 35 -8.39 -16.11 5.38
C PRO A 35 -9.88 -15.81 5.28
N SER A 36 -10.53 -15.60 6.42
CA SER A 36 -11.95 -15.22 6.44
C SER A 36 -12.16 -13.82 5.84
N SER A 37 -13.40 -13.53 5.42
CA SER A 37 -13.76 -12.20 4.92
C SER A 37 -13.63 -11.07 5.95
N TYR A 38 -13.58 -11.40 7.23
CA TYR A 38 -13.35 -10.45 8.34
C TYR A 38 -11.86 -10.30 8.70
N SER A 39 -10.99 -11.15 8.14
CA SER A 39 -9.56 -11.03 8.37
C SER A 39 -9.01 -9.78 7.70
N ASN A 40 -8.03 -9.16 8.35
CA ASN A 40 -7.23 -8.11 7.74
C ASN A 40 -6.14 -8.64 6.80
N HIS A 41 -6.03 -9.97 6.61
CA HIS A 41 -4.98 -10.60 5.81
C HIS A 41 -4.84 -9.98 4.42
N TYR A 42 -5.90 -10.01 3.60
CA TYR A 42 -5.84 -9.45 2.24
C TYR A 42 -5.71 -7.94 2.22
N ARG A 43 -6.18 -7.25 3.27
CA ARG A 43 -5.96 -5.81 3.40
C ARG A 43 -4.47 -5.55 3.59
N VAL A 44 -3.81 -6.24 4.50
CA VAL A 44 -2.35 -6.12 4.64
C VAL A 44 -1.62 -6.66 3.41
N LEU A 45 -2.09 -7.72 2.76
CA LEU A 45 -1.45 -8.17 1.54
C LEU A 45 -1.49 -7.09 0.43
N GLY A 46 -2.62 -6.39 0.26
CA GLY A 46 -2.72 -5.30 -0.71
C GLY A 46 -1.75 -4.16 -0.43
N ASP A 47 -1.35 -4.00 0.83
CA ASP A 47 -0.38 -3.01 1.30
C ASP A 47 1.02 -3.34 0.78
N TYR A 48 1.43 -4.58 1.00
CA TYR A 48 2.68 -5.15 0.47
C TYR A 48 2.65 -5.30 -1.06
N ALA A 49 1.47 -5.58 -1.64
CA ALA A 49 1.30 -5.75 -3.07
C ALA A 49 1.65 -4.48 -3.85
N CYS A 50 1.46 -3.29 -3.28
CA CYS A 50 1.86 -2.02 -3.89
C CYS A 50 3.38 -1.79 -3.93
N CYS A 51 4.16 -2.58 -3.19
CA CYS A 51 5.61 -2.45 -3.20
C CYS A 51 6.14 -2.75 -4.61
N ARG A 52 7.03 -1.89 -5.10
CA ARG A 52 7.78 -2.08 -6.34
C ARG A 52 9.23 -1.74 -6.07
N LYS A 53 10.14 -2.41 -6.79
CA LYS A 53 11.55 -2.07 -6.78
C LYS A 53 11.72 -0.56 -7.03
N ASN A 54 12.59 0.05 -6.23
CA ASN A 54 12.89 1.49 -6.19
C ASN A 54 11.82 2.40 -5.55
N ASN A 55 10.66 1.89 -5.09
CA ASN A 55 9.79 2.73 -4.26
C ASN A 55 10.53 3.09 -2.96
N HIS A 56 10.34 4.30 -2.47
CA HIS A 56 10.96 4.77 -1.23
C HIS A 56 10.19 4.28 0.00
N VAL A 57 10.89 4.10 1.12
CA VAL A 57 10.30 3.75 2.40
C VAL A 57 10.55 4.88 3.40
N PHE A 58 9.46 5.36 4.00
CA PHE A 58 9.48 6.39 5.03
C PHE A 58 8.77 5.88 6.29
N PHE A 59 9.43 5.98 7.44
CA PHE A 59 8.87 5.63 8.74
C PHE A 59 8.33 6.88 9.46
N PHE A 60 7.07 6.83 9.85
CA PHE A 60 6.46 7.81 10.74
C PHE A 60 6.53 7.33 12.18
N LEU A 61 7.27 8.07 13.03
CA LEU A 61 7.37 7.81 14.46
C LEU A 61 7.14 9.10 15.25
N LYS A 62 6.03 9.14 15.99
CA LYS A 62 5.57 10.31 16.77
C LYS A 62 5.33 11.53 15.88
N ARG A 63 6.33 12.39 15.71
CA ARG A 63 6.30 13.60 14.87
C ARG A 63 7.41 13.60 13.82
N LYS A 64 8.16 12.51 13.69
CA LYS A 64 9.28 12.38 12.76
C LYS A 64 8.85 11.56 11.55
N ILE A 65 9.26 12.00 10.38
CA ILE A 65 9.22 11.21 9.14
C ILE A 65 10.68 10.91 8.81
N VAL A 66 11.07 9.65 8.98
CA VAL A 66 12.44 9.16 8.87
C VAL A 66 12.57 8.41 7.55
N TYR A 67 13.61 8.71 6.78
CA TYR A 67 13.91 7.99 5.56
C TYR A 67 14.59 6.64 5.86
N ALA A 68 14.23 5.60 5.11
CA ALA A 68 14.78 4.27 5.31
C ALA A 68 15.60 3.76 4.11
N GLY A 69 15.11 3.96 2.88
CA GLY A 69 15.78 3.47 1.68
C GLY A 69 14.80 3.18 0.55
N GLN A 70 15.27 2.51 -0.50
CA GLN A 70 14.47 2.06 -1.63
C GLN A 70 14.25 0.54 -1.60
N ILE A 71 13.05 0.13 -1.98
CA ILE A 71 12.63 -1.27 -1.98
C ILE A 71 13.42 -2.10 -3.00
N LEU A 72 13.81 -3.30 -2.58
CA LEU A 72 14.39 -4.36 -3.38
C LEU A 72 13.30 -5.25 -4.02
N GLY A 73 13.61 -5.86 -5.17
CA GLY A 73 12.75 -6.88 -5.79
C GLY A 73 12.35 -6.60 -7.24
N SER A 74 11.06 -6.65 -7.53
CA SER A 74 10.49 -6.63 -8.89
C SER A 74 9.86 -5.29 -9.27
N ARG A 75 9.93 -4.90 -10.54
CA ARG A 75 9.16 -3.77 -11.06
C ARG A 75 7.79 -4.19 -11.59
N ASP A 76 7.62 -5.47 -11.89
CA ASP A 76 6.45 -5.97 -12.64
C ASP A 76 5.33 -6.51 -11.73
N HIS A 77 5.69 -6.91 -10.51
CA HIS A 77 4.77 -7.46 -9.51
C HIS A 77 5.15 -6.98 -8.11
N GLY A 78 4.33 -7.34 -7.11
CA GLY A 78 4.58 -7.03 -5.70
C GLY A 78 6.02 -7.34 -5.29
N SER A 79 6.69 -6.37 -4.68
CA SER A 79 8.07 -6.47 -4.18
C SER A 79 8.09 -6.62 -2.67
N PHE A 80 7.79 -7.83 -2.24
CA PHE A 80 7.86 -8.24 -0.86
C PHE A 80 8.32 -9.68 -0.80
N TYR A 81 8.64 -10.14 0.39
CA TYR A 81 9.16 -11.48 0.64
C TYR A 81 8.27 -12.22 1.64
N LEU A 82 8.26 -13.54 1.52
CA LEU A 82 7.52 -14.44 2.39
C LEU A 82 8.43 -14.87 3.55
N ASN A 83 7.90 -14.84 4.78
CA ASN A 83 8.63 -15.16 5.99
C ASN A 83 7.86 -16.18 6.84
N GLY A 84 8.30 -17.43 6.80
CA GLY A 84 7.68 -18.54 7.52
C GLY A 84 6.31 -19.01 6.98
N GLY A 85 5.75 -20.02 7.64
CA GLY A 85 4.48 -20.67 7.29
C GLY A 85 3.22 -20.06 7.89
N MET A 86 3.28 -18.84 8.45
CA MET A 86 2.15 -18.22 9.17
C MET A 86 1.13 -17.50 8.27
N SER A 87 1.26 -17.66 6.94
CA SER A 87 0.30 -17.22 5.93
C SER A 87 0.05 -18.33 4.89
N PRO A 88 -1.09 -18.29 4.15
CA PRO A 88 -1.34 -19.21 3.05
C PRO A 88 -0.19 -19.24 2.03
N MET A 89 0.27 -18.07 1.57
CA MET A 89 1.37 -17.95 0.61
C MET A 89 2.69 -18.49 1.17
N GLY A 90 2.99 -18.21 2.44
CA GLY A 90 4.20 -18.72 3.10
C GLY A 90 4.23 -20.24 3.15
N ARG A 91 3.09 -20.89 3.42
CA ARG A 91 2.99 -22.36 3.40
C ARG A 91 3.13 -22.93 1.99
N GLU A 92 2.43 -22.34 1.02
CA GLU A 92 2.51 -22.77 -0.37
C GLU A 92 3.94 -22.68 -0.92
N ALA A 93 4.67 -21.63 -0.55
CA ALA A 93 6.06 -21.44 -0.94
C ALA A 93 7.06 -22.29 -0.13
N ASN A 94 6.63 -22.96 0.93
CA ASN A 94 7.51 -23.53 1.97
C ASN A 94 8.54 -22.51 2.46
N ALA A 95 8.07 -21.28 2.76
CA ALA A 95 8.94 -20.18 3.16
C ALA A 95 9.61 -20.47 4.51
N PRO A 96 10.96 -20.38 4.59
CA PRO A 96 11.66 -20.43 5.86
C PRO A 96 11.31 -19.20 6.70
N LEU A 97 11.38 -19.37 8.02
CA LEU A 97 11.37 -18.23 8.94
C LEU A 97 12.80 -17.69 8.99
N VAL A 98 13.02 -16.49 8.46
CA VAL A 98 14.35 -15.86 8.37
C VAL A 98 14.45 -14.55 9.14
N TRP A 99 13.30 -13.99 9.53
CA TRP A 99 13.18 -12.83 10.39
C TRP A 99 12.27 -13.19 11.57
N ASP A 100 12.86 -13.33 12.76
CA ASP A 100 12.15 -13.74 13.97
C ASP A 100 12.33 -12.73 15.11
N GLU A 101 11.35 -11.84 15.25
CA GLU A 101 11.32 -10.90 16.36
C GLU A 101 10.80 -11.51 17.67
N SER A 102 10.44 -12.80 17.73
CA SER A 102 9.83 -13.40 18.93
C SER A 102 10.74 -13.40 20.16
N LYS A 103 12.04 -13.23 19.96
CA LYS A 103 13.07 -13.16 21.01
C LYS A 103 13.21 -11.75 21.62
N ARG A 104 12.60 -10.72 21.03
CA ARG A 104 12.70 -9.34 21.52
C ARG A 104 12.08 -9.21 22.91
N GLU A 105 12.76 -8.51 23.81
CA GLU A 105 12.32 -8.34 25.21
C GLU A 105 10.96 -7.64 25.35
N ILE A 106 10.57 -6.84 24.35
CA ILE A 106 9.30 -6.12 24.32
C ILE A 106 8.09 -7.04 24.08
N TYR A 107 8.31 -8.29 23.68
CA TYR A 107 7.26 -9.28 23.44
C TYR A 107 7.31 -10.43 24.44
N GLU A 108 6.19 -11.16 24.54
CA GLU A 108 6.18 -12.47 25.19
C GLU A 108 6.28 -13.53 24.10
N SER A 109 7.33 -14.34 24.15
CA SER A 109 7.54 -15.46 23.23
C SER A 109 6.43 -16.52 23.35
N THR A 110 6.28 -17.31 22.30
CA THR A 110 5.43 -18.51 22.32
C THR A 110 6.28 -19.75 22.12
N GLU A 111 5.66 -20.93 22.16
CA GLU A 111 6.34 -22.21 21.89
C GLU A 111 6.71 -22.35 20.40
N ASP A 112 6.03 -21.62 19.52
CA ASP A 112 6.22 -21.66 18.08
C ASP A 112 7.15 -20.51 17.62
N PRO A 113 8.24 -20.79 16.89
CA PRO A 113 9.12 -19.76 16.32
C PRO A 113 8.36 -18.78 15.41
N GLY A 114 8.74 -17.50 15.43
CA GLY A 114 8.08 -16.46 14.65
C GLY A 114 6.70 -16.02 15.17
N LEU A 115 6.19 -16.65 16.23
CA LEU A 115 4.97 -16.25 16.92
C LEU A 115 5.31 -15.59 18.27
N PHE A 116 4.71 -14.43 18.51
CA PHE A 116 4.90 -13.66 19.73
C PHE A 116 3.62 -12.94 20.16
N LYS A 117 3.50 -12.65 21.46
CA LYS A 117 2.36 -11.93 22.02
C LYS A 117 2.71 -10.47 22.26
N VAL A 118 1.88 -9.59 21.71
CA VAL A 118 1.95 -8.15 21.92
C VAL A 118 0.87 -7.68 22.89
N LYS A 119 1.20 -6.72 23.75
CA LYS A 119 0.22 -6.10 24.67
C LYS A 119 -0.70 -5.17 23.90
N VAL A 120 -2.01 -5.35 24.08
CA VAL A 120 -3.06 -4.47 23.56
C VAL A 120 -3.90 -3.94 24.72
N ARG A 121 -4.79 -2.97 24.44
CA ARG A 121 -5.63 -2.34 25.47
C ARG A 121 -6.39 -3.35 26.36
N ASN A 122 -6.83 -4.46 25.77
CA ASN A 122 -7.63 -5.50 26.42
C ASN A 122 -6.92 -6.86 26.44
N GLY A 123 -5.66 -6.91 26.91
CA GLY A 123 -4.92 -8.16 27.12
C GLY A 123 -3.73 -8.32 26.18
N LYS A 124 -3.50 -9.55 25.71
CA LYS A 124 -2.40 -9.89 24.80
C LYS A 124 -2.96 -10.60 23.58
N VAL A 125 -2.37 -10.33 22.42
CA VAL A 125 -2.75 -10.97 21.16
C VAL A 125 -1.53 -11.56 20.48
N THR A 126 -1.68 -12.75 19.91
CA THR A 126 -0.62 -13.38 19.12
C THR A 126 -0.46 -12.67 17.77
N ARG A 127 0.80 -12.47 17.39
CA ARG A 127 1.24 -11.85 16.16
C ARG A 127 2.37 -12.64 15.53
N CYS A 128 2.55 -12.43 14.24
CA CYS A 128 3.63 -12.90 13.39
C CYS A 128 3.93 -11.83 12.32
N GLN A 129 4.99 -12.03 11.53
CA GLN A 129 5.36 -11.16 10.42
C GLN A 129 5.54 -12.00 9.15
N PRO A 130 4.44 -12.40 8.48
CA PRO A 130 4.52 -13.34 7.37
C PRO A 130 5.05 -12.72 6.07
N PHE A 131 5.12 -11.39 6.02
CA PHE A 131 5.58 -10.62 4.86
C PHE A 131 6.65 -9.63 5.29
N LEU A 132 7.71 -9.53 4.48
CA LEU A 132 8.81 -8.60 4.68
C LEU A 132 8.97 -7.68 3.47
N ILE A 133 9.32 -6.43 3.73
CA ILE A 133 9.91 -5.54 2.73
C ILE A 133 11.41 -5.52 3.02
N ARG A 134 12.22 -5.66 1.97
CA ARG A 134 13.65 -5.35 2.03
C ARG A 134 13.92 -4.04 1.31
N PHE A 135 14.80 -3.23 1.87
CA PHE A 135 15.21 -1.96 1.30
C PHE A 135 16.69 -1.71 1.55
N GLU A 136 17.28 -0.89 0.68
CA GLU A 136 18.67 -0.46 0.74
C GLU A 136 18.71 1.04 0.50
N ASP A 137 19.65 1.74 1.11
CA ASP A 137 19.80 3.17 0.93
C ASP A 137 20.84 3.49 -0.14
N ASN A 138 20.35 3.93 -1.30
CA ASN A 138 21.19 4.38 -2.40
C ASN A 138 21.32 5.91 -2.48
N LEU A 139 20.76 6.65 -1.50
CA LEU A 139 20.80 8.12 -1.47
C LEU A 139 21.63 8.67 -0.29
N ASP A 140 22.15 7.80 0.57
CA ASP A 140 22.85 8.17 1.80
C ASP A 140 21.99 9.07 2.72
N LEU A 141 20.69 8.79 2.78
CA LEU A 141 19.69 9.51 3.58
C LEU A 141 19.11 8.67 4.73
N ALA A 142 19.49 7.39 4.87
CA ALA A 142 18.89 6.50 5.86
C ALA A 142 19.07 7.04 7.28
N GLY A 143 17.96 7.13 8.01
CA GLY A 143 17.92 7.69 9.36
C GLY A 143 17.73 9.20 9.39
N ASP A 144 17.94 9.94 8.29
CA ASP A 144 17.61 11.36 8.22
C ASP A 144 16.10 11.55 8.35
N TYR A 145 15.70 12.62 9.02
CA TYR A 145 14.31 12.88 9.28
C TYR A 145 13.94 14.36 9.21
N ILE A 146 12.68 14.57 8.90
CA ILE A 146 11.98 15.84 9.03
C ILE A 146 10.91 15.74 10.12
N ILE A 147 10.44 16.87 10.61
CA ILE A 147 9.23 16.93 11.43
C ILE A 147 8.01 16.87 10.51
N SER A 148 6.99 16.10 10.89
CA SER A 148 5.78 15.89 10.10
C SER A 148 5.08 17.17 9.68
N ASP A 149 5.16 18.22 10.50
CA ASP A 149 4.55 19.51 10.20
C ASP A 149 5.18 20.15 8.96
N GLN A 150 6.49 19.96 8.71
CA GLN A 150 7.14 20.42 7.47
C GLN A 150 6.45 19.82 6.24
N PHE A 151 6.22 18.51 6.26
CA PHE A 151 5.53 17.80 5.18
C PHE A 151 4.07 18.24 5.05
N TYR A 152 3.32 18.26 6.15
CA TYR A 152 1.89 18.61 6.10
C TYR A 152 1.64 20.08 5.78
N PHE A 153 2.58 21.00 6.05
CA PHE A 153 2.49 22.38 5.56
C PHE A 153 2.58 22.44 4.04
N LYS A 154 3.51 21.70 3.42
CA LYS A 154 3.59 21.58 1.95
C LYS A 154 2.32 20.94 1.38
N LEU A 155 1.84 19.86 2.00
CA LEU A 155 0.61 19.21 1.54
C LEU A 155 -0.65 20.08 1.69
N GLY A 156 -0.64 21.02 2.64
CA GLY A 156 -1.74 21.96 2.87
C GLY A 156 -2.00 22.91 1.69
N GLU A 157 -1.07 23.01 0.74
CA GLU A 157 -1.24 23.77 -0.50
C GLU A 157 -2.21 23.09 -1.48
N TYR A 158 -2.40 21.77 -1.37
CA TYR A 158 -3.33 21.03 -2.21
C TYR A 158 -4.77 21.16 -1.70
N PRO A 159 -5.75 21.52 -2.56
CA PRO A 159 -7.14 21.71 -2.16
C PRO A 159 -7.92 20.38 -2.08
N TYR A 160 -7.22 19.28 -1.76
CA TYR A 160 -7.73 17.91 -1.70
C TYR A 160 -6.84 17.01 -0.83
N PRO A 161 -7.41 15.94 -0.24
CA PRO A 161 -6.63 14.97 0.51
C PRO A 161 -5.74 14.14 -0.42
N LEU A 162 -4.54 13.84 0.06
CA LEU A 162 -3.62 12.86 -0.49
C LEU A 162 -3.59 11.61 0.41
N PRO A 163 -3.08 10.47 -0.07
CA PRO A 163 -2.97 9.24 0.72
C PRO A 163 -2.46 9.44 2.15
N SER A 164 -1.36 10.19 2.35
CA SER A 164 -0.78 10.44 3.68
C SER A 164 -1.66 11.26 4.61
N ASN A 165 -2.59 12.09 4.08
CA ASN A 165 -3.59 12.78 4.90
C ASN A 165 -4.63 11.82 5.48
N SER A 166 -4.71 10.60 4.93
CA SER A 166 -5.72 9.61 5.23
C SER A 166 -5.20 8.38 5.97
N ILE A 167 -3.94 8.42 6.41
CA ILE A 167 -3.23 7.32 7.12
C ILE A 167 -3.85 6.98 8.48
N SER A 168 -4.66 7.86 9.08
CA SER A 168 -5.27 7.63 10.40
C SER A 168 -6.01 6.29 10.46
N GLY A 169 -5.54 5.38 11.33
CA GLY A 169 -6.08 4.03 11.49
C GLY A 169 -5.52 2.99 10.53
N MET A 170 -4.52 3.35 9.72
CA MET A 170 -3.75 2.48 8.84
C MET A 170 -2.33 2.33 9.38
N GLY A 171 -1.75 1.13 9.27
CA GLY A 171 -0.37 0.87 9.69
C GLY A 171 0.67 1.37 8.67
N PHE A 172 0.25 1.51 7.42
CA PHE A 172 1.06 2.03 6.33
C PHE A 172 0.09 2.60 5.24
N CYS A 173 0.59 3.39 4.30
CA CYS A 173 -0.12 3.73 3.06
C CYS A 173 0.89 3.97 1.92
N THR A 174 0.44 3.86 0.68
CA THR A 174 1.23 4.29 -0.48
C THR A 174 1.27 5.81 -0.56
N LEU A 175 2.38 6.37 -1.02
CA LEU A 175 2.54 7.78 -1.34
C LEU A 175 2.50 7.98 -2.86
N THR A 176 1.83 9.03 -3.28
CA THR A 176 1.87 9.51 -4.66
C THR A 176 3.29 9.96 -5.04
N PRO A 177 3.64 10.03 -6.34
CA PRO A 177 4.90 10.63 -6.77
C PRO A 177 5.12 12.04 -6.23
N GLY A 178 4.07 12.87 -6.19
CA GLY A 178 4.17 14.23 -5.65
C GLY A 178 4.50 14.27 -4.16
N GLU A 179 3.88 13.39 -3.35
CA GLU A 179 4.20 13.25 -1.92
C GLU A 179 5.63 12.75 -1.71
N THR A 180 6.04 11.76 -2.52
CA THR A 180 7.38 11.15 -2.43
C THR A 180 8.45 12.19 -2.73
N ASN A 181 8.31 12.92 -3.84
CA ASN A 181 9.23 14.00 -4.21
C ASN A 181 9.29 15.08 -3.13
N THR A 182 8.14 15.49 -2.58
CA THR A 182 8.09 16.50 -1.50
C THR A 182 8.87 16.04 -0.27
N LEU A 183 8.77 14.76 0.12
CA LEU A 183 9.53 14.23 1.25
C LEU A 183 11.03 14.20 0.98
N LEU A 184 11.44 13.74 -0.20
CA LEU A 184 12.85 13.70 -0.59
C LEU A 184 13.45 15.11 -0.63
N GLU A 185 12.77 16.06 -1.25
CA GLU A 185 13.19 17.46 -1.29
C GLU A 185 13.35 18.06 0.12
N LEU A 186 12.43 17.75 1.05
CA LEU A 186 12.52 18.23 2.42
C LEU A 186 13.69 17.57 3.18
N LEU A 187 13.96 16.29 2.96
CA LEU A 187 15.09 15.59 3.58
C LEU A 187 16.44 16.11 3.07
N GLU A 188 16.55 16.37 1.77
CA GLU A 188 17.78 16.86 1.15
C GLU A 188 18.09 18.32 1.53
N ASN A 189 17.07 19.18 1.60
CA ASN A 189 17.27 20.63 1.73
C ASN A 189 17.03 21.16 3.14
N GLU A 190 16.14 20.52 3.90
CA GLU A 190 15.67 20.99 5.21
C GLU A 190 15.56 19.85 6.26
N PRO A 191 16.58 18.96 6.42
CA PRO A 191 16.52 17.91 7.42
C PRO A 191 16.54 18.50 8.84
N GLU A 192 15.71 17.96 9.72
CA GLU A 192 15.70 18.35 11.13
C GLU A 192 16.82 17.64 11.91
N GLY A 193 17.22 16.45 11.47
CA GLY A 193 18.35 15.71 12.02
C GLY A 193 18.36 14.26 11.55
N SER A 194 19.11 13.42 12.26
CA SER A 194 19.25 12.00 11.94
C SER A 194 19.06 11.09 13.14
N VAL A 195 18.74 9.82 12.87
CA VAL A 195 18.69 8.71 13.83
C VAL A 195 19.78 7.72 13.46
N SER A 196 20.65 7.39 14.41
CA SER A 196 21.66 6.35 14.20
C SER A 196 20.99 4.99 13.95
N PRO A 197 21.33 4.27 12.85
CA PRO A 197 20.74 2.98 12.49
C PRO A 197 21.42 1.82 13.24
N ILE A 198 21.79 2.00 14.51
CA ILE A 198 22.42 0.96 15.34
C ILE A 198 21.39 0.49 16.36
N SER A 199 20.99 -0.77 16.29
CA SER A 199 20.07 -1.42 17.23
C SER A 199 20.83 -2.10 18.37
N ASP A 200 20.17 -2.23 19.52
CA ASP A 200 20.59 -3.08 20.64
C ASP A 200 19.80 -4.41 20.69
N GLU A 201 18.93 -4.65 19.71
CA GLU A 201 18.09 -5.85 19.60
C GLU A 201 18.86 -6.96 18.88
N ASP A 202 18.87 -8.16 19.47
CA ASP A 202 19.49 -9.37 18.90
C ASP A 202 18.53 -10.05 17.91
N VAL A 203 18.24 -9.33 16.81
CA VAL A 203 17.43 -9.83 15.69
C VAL A 203 18.14 -9.45 14.40
N GLU A 204 18.42 -10.46 13.58
CA GLU A 204 19.06 -10.32 12.29
C GLU A 204 18.34 -11.19 11.25
N LEU A 205 18.61 -10.91 9.98
CA LEU A 205 18.10 -11.73 8.87
C LEU A 205 18.96 -13.00 8.75
N GLU A 206 18.43 -14.14 9.20
CA GLU A 206 19.20 -15.40 9.34
C GLU A 206 19.49 -16.09 7.98
N ASP A 207 18.69 -15.83 6.93
CA ASP A 207 18.85 -16.34 5.57
C ASP A 207 18.13 -15.44 4.55
N GLU A 208 18.31 -15.69 3.26
CA GLU A 208 17.63 -14.98 2.18
C GLU A 208 16.12 -15.35 2.13
N PRO A 209 15.20 -14.40 2.36
CA PRO A 209 13.78 -14.69 2.34
C PRO A 209 13.29 -15.01 0.92
N ILE A 210 12.23 -15.81 0.79
CA ILE A 210 11.67 -16.15 -0.52
C ILE A 210 10.93 -14.93 -1.10
N PRO A 211 11.31 -14.40 -2.27
CA PRO A 211 10.57 -13.30 -2.89
C PRO A 211 9.18 -13.77 -3.30
N TYR A 212 8.19 -12.88 -3.16
CA TYR A 212 6.87 -13.11 -3.74
C TYR A 212 6.98 -13.34 -5.24
N SER A 213 6.17 -14.27 -5.73
CA SER A 213 5.99 -14.56 -7.14
C SER A 213 4.48 -14.71 -7.42
N PRO A 214 3.98 -14.22 -8.55
CA PRO A 214 2.57 -14.36 -8.95
C PRO A 214 2.01 -15.78 -8.86
N LYS A 215 2.86 -16.80 -8.97
CA LYS A 215 2.46 -18.21 -8.87
C LYS A 215 1.89 -18.61 -7.49
N TYR A 216 2.12 -17.82 -6.44
CA TYR A 216 1.59 -18.05 -5.08
C TYR A 216 0.25 -17.31 -4.86
N GLY A 217 -0.27 -16.63 -5.88
CA GLY A 217 -1.57 -15.97 -5.84
C GLY A 217 -2.63 -16.74 -6.62
N ILE A 218 -3.79 -16.11 -6.80
CA ILE A 218 -4.85 -16.64 -7.66
C ILE A 218 -4.43 -16.65 -9.14
N GLU A 219 -4.95 -17.59 -9.91
CA GLU A 219 -4.66 -17.70 -11.34
C GLU A 219 -5.52 -16.75 -12.18
N ASN A 220 -6.73 -16.44 -11.69
CA ASN A 220 -7.68 -15.57 -12.37
C ASN A 220 -8.53 -14.78 -11.37
N ALA A 221 -9.06 -13.63 -11.81
CA ALA A 221 -9.86 -12.74 -10.96
C ALA A 221 -11.16 -13.38 -10.40
N THR A 222 -11.66 -14.46 -11.00
CA THR A 222 -12.88 -15.14 -10.52
C THR A 222 -12.67 -15.98 -9.27
N GLU A 223 -11.42 -16.32 -8.93
CA GLU A 223 -11.06 -17.03 -7.70
C GLU A 223 -11.06 -16.12 -6.46
N ALA A 224 -11.08 -14.79 -6.65
CA ALA A 224 -11.09 -13.86 -5.54
C ALA A 224 -12.41 -13.95 -4.75
N THR A 225 -12.29 -14.31 -3.47
CA THR A 225 -13.45 -14.51 -2.56
C THR A 225 -13.98 -13.21 -1.94
N THR A 226 -13.18 -12.14 -1.91
CA THR A 226 -13.54 -10.82 -1.40
C THR A 226 -12.94 -9.69 -2.24
N GLU A 227 -13.47 -8.46 -2.13
CA GLU A 227 -12.91 -7.30 -2.84
C GLU A 227 -11.46 -7.02 -2.42
N SER A 228 -11.13 -7.16 -1.14
CA SER A 228 -9.75 -7.00 -0.66
C SER A 228 -8.83 -8.10 -1.17
N HIS A 229 -9.33 -9.32 -1.36
CA HIS A 229 -8.56 -10.39 -2.02
C HIS A 229 -8.31 -10.04 -3.49
N LEU A 230 -9.34 -9.62 -4.22
CA LEU A 230 -9.21 -9.21 -5.62
C LEU A 230 -8.21 -8.05 -5.76
N GLU A 231 -8.35 -7.01 -4.94
CA GLU A 231 -7.47 -5.84 -4.88
C GLU A 231 -6.02 -6.25 -4.65
N ALA A 232 -5.75 -7.02 -3.60
CA ALA A 232 -4.40 -7.48 -3.30
C ALA A 232 -3.81 -8.29 -4.46
N SER A 233 -4.60 -9.18 -5.05
CA SER A 233 -4.16 -10.04 -6.15
C SER A 233 -3.84 -9.27 -7.43
N VAL A 234 -4.72 -8.36 -7.87
CA VAL A 234 -4.48 -7.58 -9.10
C VAL A 234 -3.35 -6.56 -8.94
N ILE A 235 -3.20 -5.97 -7.76
CA ILE A 235 -2.05 -5.09 -7.47
C ILE A 235 -0.76 -5.91 -7.45
N ALA A 236 -0.77 -7.08 -6.81
CA ALA A 236 0.42 -7.93 -6.71
C ALA A 236 0.81 -8.50 -8.08
N ASN A 237 -0.16 -8.86 -8.91
CA ASN A 237 0.03 -9.37 -10.26
C ASN A 237 -0.91 -8.67 -11.26
N PRO A 238 -0.47 -7.55 -11.87
CA PRO A 238 -1.28 -6.81 -12.84
C PRO A 238 -1.70 -7.63 -14.07
N LYS A 239 -1.07 -8.77 -14.36
CA LYS A 239 -1.47 -9.68 -15.46
C LYS A 239 -2.86 -10.32 -15.26
N LEU A 240 -3.45 -10.21 -14.07
CA LEU A 240 -4.84 -10.58 -13.83
C LEU A 240 -5.84 -9.58 -14.45
N LEU A 241 -5.37 -8.41 -14.87
CA LEU A 241 -6.13 -7.42 -15.63
C LEU A 241 -5.92 -7.59 -17.14
N LEU A 242 -6.78 -6.96 -17.93
CA LEU A 242 -6.56 -6.83 -19.38
C LEU A 242 -5.28 -6.05 -19.66
N GLU A 243 -4.60 -6.35 -20.76
CA GLU A 243 -3.31 -5.76 -21.14
C GLU A 243 -3.33 -4.23 -21.18
N ASN A 244 -4.43 -3.64 -21.66
CA ASN A 244 -4.61 -2.19 -21.71
C ASN A 244 -4.82 -1.53 -20.33
N MET A 245 -4.93 -2.32 -19.26
CA MET A 245 -5.04 -1.86 -17.87
C MET A 245 -3.77 -2.14 -17.05
N HIS A 246 -2.70 -2.64 -17.70
CA HIS A 246 -1.44 -2.87 -17.01
C HIS A 246 -0.78 -1.51 -16.69
N PRO A 247 -0.16 -1.37 -15.51
CA PRO A 247 0.41 -0.10 -15.06
C PRO A 247 1.64 0.34 -15.87
N GLY A 248 2.29 -0.58 -16.60
CA GLY A 248 3.60 -0.32 -17.21
C GLY A 248 4.60 0.12 -16.13
N SER A 249 5.19 1.30 -16.30
CA SER A 249 6.11 1.92 -15.34
C SER A 249 5.44 2.88 -14.35
N ALA A 250 4.10 2.95 -14.32
CA ALA A 250 3.38 3.85 -13.44
C ALA A 250 3.54 3.47 -11.97
N VAL A 251 3.53 4.48 -11.10
CA VAL A 251 3.42 4.25 -9.65
C VAL A 251 2.00 3.80 -9.33
N ILE A 252 1.88 2.74 -8.53
CA ILE A 252 0.59 2.19 -8.11
C ILE A 252 0.32 2.64 -6.68
N CYS A 253 -0.83 3.28 -6.47
CA CYS A 253 -1.35 3.54 -5.13
C CYS A 253 -2.69 2.84 -4.96
N ARG A 254 -3.01 2.48 -3.72
CA ARG A 254 -4.29 1.88 -3.38
C ARG A 254 -5.05 2.72 -2.37
N GLN A 255 -6.37 2.54 -2.34
CA GLN A 255 -7.24 3.23 -1.38
C GLN A 255 -7.06 4.76 -1.42
N VAL A 256 -6.85 5.32 -2.61
CA VAL A 256 -6.54 6.73 -2.82
C VAL A 256 -7.80 7.57 -2.62
N PRO A 257 -7.77 8.63 -1.79
CA PRO A 257 -8.94 9.48 -1.59
C PRO A 257 -9.28 10.28 -2.86
N ILE A 258 -10.38 9.92 -3.53
CA ILE A 258 -10.91 10.63 -4.71
C ILE A 258 -12.17 11.38 -4.31
N SER A 259 -12.02 12.29 -3.33
CA SER A 259 -13.13 13.08 -2.78
C SER A 259 -12.62 14.35 -2.07
N PRO A 260 -13.49 15.34 -1.79
CA PRO A 260 -13.10 16.49 -0.97
C PRO A 260 -12.65 16.07 0.42
N PHE A 261 -11.88 16.91 1.09
CA PHE A 261 -11.60 16.75 2.52
C PHE A 261 -12.90 16.60 3.30
N LYS A 262 -13.04 15.48 4.03
CA LYS A 262 -14.16 15.26 4.95
C LYS A 262 -13.70 14.48 6.19
N PRO A 263 -14.23 14.78 7.39
CA PRO A 263 -13.76 14.16 8.63
C PRO A 263 -13.96 12.65 8.71
N ARG A 264 -14.93 12.10 7.97
CA ARG A 264 -15.27 10.67 7.95
C ARG A 264 -15.77 10.25 6.57
N GLN A 265 -15.72 8.95 6.30
CA GLN A 265 -16.32 8.31 5.11
C GLN A 265 -15.76 8.83 3.78
N MET A 266 -14.45 9.13 3.70
CA MET A 266 -13.75 9.44 2.44
C MET A 266 -14.01 8.35 1.39
N ASP A 267 -14.51 8.77 0.22
CA ASP A 267 -14.57 7.83 -0.90
C ASP A 267 -13.14 7.63 -1.38
N ARG A 268 -12.76 6.36 -1.55
CA ARG A 268 -11.41 5.93 -1.90
C ARG A 268 -11.51 5.01 -3.11
N ALA A 269 -10.74 5.32 -4.15
CA ALA A 269 -10.58 4.42 -5.27
C ALA A 269 -9.71 3.23 -4.83
N ASP A 270 -10.07 2.03 -5.28
CA ASP A 270 -9.37 0.81 -4.90
C ASP A 270 -7.91 0.86 -5.40
N MET A 271 -7.70 1.24 -6.65
CA MET A 271 -6.37 1.31 -7.27
C MET A 271 -6.25 2.51 -8.20
N CYS A 272 -5.09 3.15 -8.18
CA CYS A 272 -4.76 4.31 -8.99
C CYS A 272 -3.36 4.19 -9.57
N TYR A 273 -3.19 4.62 -10.82
CA TYR A 273 -1.88 4.74 -11.46
C TYR A 273 -1.47 6.19 -11.65
N TYR A 274 -0.18 6.42 -11.49
CA TYR A 274 0.50 7.69 -11.74
C TYR A 274 1.62 7.44 -12.75
N GLY A 275 1.25 7.47 -14.02
CA GLY A 275 2.12 7.39 -15.19
C GLY A 275 2.65 8.76 -15.60
N GLU A 276 3.34 8.81 -16.76
CA GLU A 276 4.24 9.91 -17.17
C GLU A 276 3.61 11.30 -17.25
N MET A 277 2.29 11.42 -17.45
CA MET A 277 1.61 12.70 -17.57
C MET A 277 1.58 13.52 -16.27
N ALA A 278 1.96 12.92 -15.12
CA ALA A 278 2.21 13.58 -13.84
C ALA A 278 1.19 14.68 -13.47
N LEU A 279 -0.11 14.37 -13.54
CA LEU A 279 -1.17 15.35 -13.27
C LEU A 279 -1.00 16.00 -11.88
N ARG A 280 -1.02 17.34 -11.85
CA ARG A 280 -0.78 18.14 -10.64
C ARG A 280 0.51 17.73 -9.91
N ASN A 281 1.61 17.62 -10.65
CA ASN A 281 2.91 17.19 -10.15
C ASN A 281 2.87 15.78 -9.53
N GLY A 282 2.08 14.89 -10.14
CA GLY A 282 1.93 13.51 -9.69
C GLY A 282 1.17 13.35 -8.38
N THR A 283 0.27 14.28 -8.05
CA THR A 283 -0.62 14.16 -6.87
C THR A 283 -2.04 13.71 -7.22
N ILE A 284 -2.36 13.70 -8.52
CA ILE A 284 -3.63 13.20 -9.07
C ILE A 284 -3.30 12.06 -10.04
N PRO A 285 -4.06 10.94 -9.99
CA PRO A 285 -3.81 9.81 -10.89
C PRO A 285 -4.34 10.09 -12.29
N ASP A 286 -3.67 9.53 -13.30
CA ASP A 286 -4.18 9.45 -14.67
C ASP A 286 -5.09 8.23 -14.88
N THR A 287 -5.03 7.23 -14.01
CA THR A 287 -5.88 6.04 -14.09
C THR A 287 -6.52 5.73 -12.74
N VAL A 288 -7.82 5.49 -12.74
CA VAL A 288 -8.61 5.09 -11.57
C VAL A 288 -9.31 3.76 -11.86
N ILE A 289 -9.13 2.78 -10.99
CA ILE A 289 -9.71 1.44 -11.14
C ILE A 289 -10.51 1.11 -9.88
N GLU A 290 -11.79 0.82 -10.07
CA GLU A 290 -12.70 0.30 -9.03
C GLU A 290 -12.94 -1.19 -9.28
N LEU A 291 -12.79 -2.01 -8.22
CA LEU A 291 -12.80 -3.46 -8.30
C LEU A 291 -14.06 -4.01 -7.62
N LYS A 292 -14.68 -5.03 -8.23
CA LYS A 292 -15.83 -5.73 -7.64
C LYS A 292 -15.75 -7.23 -7.89
N VAL A 293 -15.94 -8.02 -6.82
CA VAL A 293 -16.11 -9.49 -6.92
C VAL A 293 -17.53 -9.90 -7.31
N ASN A 294 -18.47 -8.94 -7.32
CA ASN A 294 -19.86 -9.15 -7.69
C ASN A 294 -20.25 -8.29 -8.89
N LYS A 295 -21.38 -8.61 -9.52
CA LYS A 295 -21.90 -7.78 -10.62
C LYS A 295 -22.15 -6.33 -10.17
N ALA A 296 -21.45 -5.39 -10.78
CA ALA A 296 -21.59 -3.96 -10.52
C ALA A 296 -22.97 -3.45 -10.95
N GLY A 297 -23.58 -2.58 -10.12
CA GLY A 297 -24.91 -2.04 -10.32
C GLY A 297 -24.99 -0.54 -10.01
N LYS A 298 -26.11 -0.13 -9.42
CA LYS A 298 -26.39 1.29 -9.15
C LYS A 298 -25.38 1.92 -8.19
N GLN A 299 -24.96 1.21 -7.15
CA GLN A 299 -24.08 1.78 -6.12
C GLN A 299 -22.71 2.12 -6.70
N GLU A 300 -22.16 1.20 -7.48
CA GLU A 300 -20.86 1.32 -8.14
C GLU A 300 -20.89 2.43 -9.19
N ALA A 301 -21.95 2.50 -10.02
CA ALA A 301 -22.14 3.59 -10.98
C ALA A 301 -22.15 4.97 -10.30
N LEU A 302 -22.89 5.11 -9.20
CA LEU A 302 -22.94 6.36 -8.44
C LEU A 302 -21.61 6.69 -7.76
N GLN A 303 -20.80 5.69 -7.41
CA GLN A 303 -19.48 5.90 -6.80
C GLN A 303 -18.50 6.47 -7.82
N VAL A 304 -18.36 5.83 -8.99
CA VAL A 304 -17.45 6.34 -10.04
C VAL A 304 -17.93 7.68 -10.63
N GLU A 305 -19.24 7.92 -10.71
CA GLU A 305 -19.74 9.24 -11.08
C GLU A 305 -19.38 10.31 -10.03
N ARG A 306 -19.36 9.98 -8.73
CA ARG A 306 -18.88 10.93 -7.70
C ARG A 306 -17.40 11.24 -7.88
N TYR A 307 -16.57 10.24 -8.19
CA TYR A 307 -15.15 10.46 -8.50
C TYR A 307 -14.98 11.44 -9.65
N LEU A 308 -15.63 11.19 -10.78
CA LEU A 308 -15.53 12.06 -11.96
C LEU A 308 -16.06 13.46 -11.71
N LYS A 309 -17.20 13.62 -11.01
CA LYS A 309 -17.70 14.94 -10.61
C LYS A 309 -16.66 15.72 -9.81
N TRP A 310 -15.98 15.04 -8.90
CA TRP A 310 -14.96 15.67 -8.08
C TRP A 310 -13.70 16.01 -8.89
N LEU A 311 -13.18 15.07 -9.70
CA LEU A 311 -12.02 15.27 -10.56
C LEU A 311 -12.24 16.44 -11.53
N HIS A 312 -13.38 16.49 -12.23
CA HIS A 312 -13.75 17.61 -13.10
C HIS A 312 -13.83 18.94 -12.34
N LYS A 313 -14.22 18.93 -11.05
CA LYS A 313 -14.23 20.15 -10.21
C LYS A 313 -12.82 20.57 -9.76
N ARG A 314 -11.83 19.68 -9.75
CA ARG A 314 -10.44 19.98 -9.38
C ARG A 314 -9.59 20.35 -10.60
N LEU A 315 -9.84 19.74 -11.74
CA LEU A 315 -8.97 19.82 -12.92
C LEU A 315 -9.61 20.53 -14.11
N GLY A 316 -10.94 20.73 -14.10
CA GLY A 316 -11.65 21.21 -15.29
C GLY A 316 -11.56 20.19 -16.42
N ASP A 317 -11.27 20.66 -17.64
CA ASP A 317 -11.19 19.81 -18.83
C ASP A 317 -10.04 18.79 -18.80
N GLU A 318 -8.97 19.06 -18.05
CA GLU A 318 -7.86 18.13 -17.83
C GLU A 318 -8.34 16.81 -17.20
N ALA A 319 -9.46 16.83 -16.45
CA ALA A 319 -10.04 15.60 -15.92
C ALA A 319 -10.44 14.59 -17.01
N LYS A 320 -10.69 15.02 -18.26
CA LYS A 320 -11.08 14.13 -19.37
C LYS A 320 -9.97 13.17 -19.80
N SER A 321 -8.71 13.45 -19.48
CA SER A 321 -7.59 12.54 -19.77
C SER A 321 -7.46 11.41 -18.77
N ILE A 322 -8.23 11.43 -17.66
CA ILE A 322 -8.19 10.38 -16.65
C ILE A 322 -9.00 9.18 -17.13
N GLU A 323 -8.36 8.03 -17.19
CA GLU A 323 -9.01 6.76 -17.49
C GLU A 323 -9.70 6.20 -16.24
N VAL A 324 -10.99 5.88 -16.34
CA VAL A 324 -11.74 5.30 -15.22
C VAL A 324 -12.27 3.94 -15.60
N TYR A 325 -11.80 2.90 -14.91
CA TYR A 325 -12.22 1.52 -15.12
C TYR A 325 -13.07 1.02 -13.95
N VAL A 326 -14.11 0.25 -14.27
CA VAL A 326 -14.79 -0.62 -13.30
C VAL A 326 -14.55 -2.06 -13.75
N PHE A 327 -13.85 -2.84 -12.93
CA PHE A 327 -13.50 -4.23 -13.20
C PHE A 327 -14.37 -5.16 -12.35
N ALA A 328 -15.26 -5.91 -12.99
CA ALA A 328 -16.27 -6.72 -12.31
C ALA A 328 -16.64 -7.99 -13.12
N PRO A 329 -17.19 -9.05 -12.51
CA PRO A 329 -17.66 -10.24 -13.26
C PRO A 329 -18.89 -9.97 -14.16
N GLY A 330 -19.43 -8.75 -14.11
CA GLY A 330 -20.50 -8.31 -15.00
C GLY A 330 -21.21 -7.06 -14.49
N PHE A 331 -22.15 -6.55 -15.28
CA PHE A 331 -22.84 -5.30 -15.00
C PHE A 331 -24.35 -5.49 -15.04
N LYS A 332 -25.04 -4.98 -14.02
CA LYS A 332 -26.52 -4.93 -13.97
C LYS A 332 -27.00 -3.83 -14.90
N ARG A 333 -28.23 -3.94 -15.40
CA ARG A 333 -28.88 -2.89 -16.22
C ARG A 333 -28.91 -1.53 -15.51
N THR A 334 -28.95 -1.54 -14.18
CA THR A 334 -28.94 -0.32 -13.36
C THR A 334 -27.61 0.42 -13.36
N PHE A 335 -26.49 -0.18 -13.77
CA PHE A 335 -25.20 0.50 -13.80
C PHE A 335 -25.20 1.66 -14.82
N PRO A 336 -25.37 1.43 -16.14
CA PRO A 336 -25.34 2.54 -17.12
C PRO A 336 -26.51 3.52 -16.93
N GLN A 337 -27.65 3.08 -16.41
CA GLN A 337 -28.83 3.94 -16.16
C GLN A 337 -28.60 5.00 -15.08
N ASN A 338 -27.55 4.87 -14.26
CA ASN A 338 -27.25 5.80 -13.17
C ASN A 338 -25.94 6.57 -13.42
N ILE A 339 -25.46 6.59 -14.66
CA ILE A 339 -24.33 7.43 -15.10
C ILE A 339 -24.86 8.55 -15.99
N SER A 340 -24.59 9.79 -15.60
CA SER A 340 -24.88 10.97 -16.43
C SER A 340 -24.18 10.89 -17.79
N ASP A 341 -24.87 11.22 -18.89
CA ASP A 341 -24.39 11.09 -20.27
C ASP A 341 -22.97 11.65 -20.48
N LYS A 342 -22.67 12.80 -19.87
CA LYS A 342 -21.35 13.46 -19.98
C LYS A 342 -20.16 12.63 -19.44
N PHE A 343 -20.40 11.57 -18.69
CA PHE A 343 -19.37 10.71 -18.11
C PHE A 343 -19.38 9.29 -18.67
N GLN A 344 -20.36 8.92 -19.50
CA GLN A 344 -20.48 7.55 -19.99
C GLN A 344 -19.26 7.11 -20.79
N ASP A 345 -18.72 8.01 -21.63
CA ASP A 345 -17.57 7.70 -22.48
C ASP A 345 -16.24 7.62 -21.69
N GLN A 346 -16.20 8.22 -20.49
CA GLN A 346 -15.02 8.22 -19.65
C GLN A 346 -14.94 6.98 -18.72
N ILE A 347 -16.08 6.31 -18.48
CA ILE A 347 -16.15 5.12 -17.61
C ILE A 347 -16.11 3.85 -18.46
N GLN A 348 -15.00 3.14 -18.39
CA GLN A 348 -14.79 1.86 -19.06
C GLN A 348 -15.27 0.71 -18.16
N LYS A 349 -16.26 -0.05 -18.65
CA LYS A 349 -16.77 -1.26 -17.99
C LYS A 349 -15.99 -2.47 -18.47
N VAL A 350 -15.22 -3.08 -17.58
CA VAL A 350 -14.38 -4.24 -17.92
C VAL A 350 -14.92 -5.47 -17.20
N LYS A 351 -15.19 -6.52 -17.99
CA LYS A 351 -15.70 -7.80 -17.48
C LYS A 351 -14.59 -8.83 -17.41
N PHE A 352 -14.53 -9.58 -16.32
CA PHE A 352 -13.74 -10.80 -16.21
C PHE A 352 -14.62 -12.04 -16.00
#